data_AF-A0A5C3Q8D2-F1
#
_entry.id   AF-A0A5C3Q8D2-F1
#
_cell.length_a   1.000
_cell.length_b   1.000
_cell.length_c   1.000
_cell.angle_alpha   90.00
_cell.angle_beta   90.00
_cell.angle_gamma   90.00
#
_symmetry.space_group_name_H-M   'P 1'
#
loop_
_entity.id
_entity.type
_entity.pdbx_description
1 polymer ?
#
loop_
_entity_poly.entity_id
_entity_poly.type
_entity_poly.pdbx_seq_one_letter_code
_entity_poly.pdbx_strand_id
1 'polypeptide(L)'
;MDPATQADDTTLMTFETASLLFSSWKSSSISASHTSGQYLRLWLSLFPQKRPQKTALTYLLVGSILLPFFLVTWVWIVTLASSQKVLEEMFINKADSSLLHRAYVVNSWFSTGVLSITTEWLVGAGDSGLLFLIADGLAAWRALAIWSGARESRKAFGFSLSALIFVSCGNPFSNNDDLFAVLQISASVASITANFLATGMIAYVWWEHSKSMCSAPKRKSGGVGVVLLHITESGLFYAIIQLEPTVPLYSPLDWAFHFFNGTTNIVTAMYPPGLTLIIANGASMADVMFSSSGSRTQVDLARRDQTVSSIRFQDNVRTMGSTSDALDRSAMQSGYQGAVDAPDESSKDPQPSDTSEAEAVRAGANFESSNRAARNEDPEKAIGSIA
;
A
#
# COMPACT_ATOMS: atom_id res chain seq x y z
N MET A 1 -1.48 9.05 56.69
CA MET A 1 -1.26 7.90 55.79
C MET A 1 0.09 7.32 56.16
N ASP A 2 0.10 6.14 56.76
CA ASP A 2 1.31 5.50 57.26
C ASP A 2 2.11 4.89 56.09
N PRO A 3 3.39 5.25 55.91
CA PRO A 3 4.26 4.65 54.91
C PRO A 3 4.64 3.19 55.22
N ALA A 4 4.20 2.64 56.36
CA ALA A 4 4.54 1.30 56.81
C ALA A 4 3.62 0.19 56.27
N THR A 5 2.47 0.52 55.68
CA THR A 5 1.51 -0.46 55.14
C THR A 5 1.56 -0.64 53.62
N GLN A 6 2.44 0.09 52.92
CA GLN A 6 2.59 0.02 51.45
C GLN A 6 3.77 -0.88 50.99
N ALA A 7 4.37 -1.65 51.90
CA ALA A 7 5.53 -2.49 51.60
C ALA A 7 5.18 -3.95 51.24
N ASP A 8 3.99 -4.45 51.60
CA ASP A 8 3.67 -5.88 51.48
C ASP A 8 2.95 -6.29 50.18
N ASP A 9 2.51 -5.32 49.37
CA ASP A 9 1.89 -5.57 48.06
C ASP A 9 2.90 -5.50 46.89
N THR A 10 4.20 -5.58 47.17
CA THR A 10 5.17 -5.94 46.14
C THR A 10 5.00 -7.42 45.82
N THR A 11 4.02 -7.68 44.95
CA THR A 11 3.68 -8.99 44.40
C THR A 11 4.98 -9.62 43.88
N LEU A 12 5.56 -10.50 44.70
CA LEU A 12 6.73 -11.29 44.35
C LEU A 12 6.40 -11.95 43.01
N MET A 13 7.14 -11.57 41.96
CA MET A 13 7.07 -12.25 40.67
C MET A 13 7.42 -13.71 40.95
N THR A 14 6.40 -14.56 41.06
CA THR A 14 6.58 -15.94 41.48
C THR A 14 7.32 -16.67 40.36
N PHE A 15 7.99 -17.76 40.73
CA PHE A 15 8.64 -18.64 39.77
C PHE A 15 7.65 -19.11 38.67
N GLU A 16 6.38 -19.29 39.03
CA GLU A 16 5.31 -19.60 38.07
C GLU A 16 5.14 -18.49 37.04
N THR A 17 5.05 -17.22 37.45
CA THR A 17 4.96 -16.09 36.53
C THR A 17 6.16 -16.09 35.59
N ALA A 18 7.39 -16.18 36.12
CA ALA A 18 8.61 -16.21 35.30
C ALA A 18 8.64 -17.40 34.31
N SER A 19 8.13 -18.57 34.70
CA SER A 19 8.04 -19.74 33.81
C SER A 19 7.01 -19.55 32.68
N LEU A 20 5.90 -18.86 32.98
CA LEU A 20 4.89 -18.49 31.98
C LEU A 20 5.45 -17.45 31.00
N LEU A 21 6.22 -16.45 31.50
CA LEU A 21 6.95 -15.51 30.65
C LEU A 21 7.86 -16.24 29.66
N PHE A 22 8.65 -17.18 30.17
CA PHE A 22 9.63 -17.91 29.38
C PHE A 22 8.98 -18.84 28.35
N SER A 23 7.91 -19.54 28.71
CA SER A 23 7.20 -20.45 27.80
C SER A 23 6.45 -19.69 26.68
N SER A 24 5.78 -18.58 27.03
CA SER A 24 5.16 -17.68 26.05
C SER A 24 6.20 -17.11 25.09
N TRP A 25 7.32 -16.61 25.62
CA TRP A 25 8.43 -16.10 24.83
C TRP A 25 9.01 -17.12 23.83
N LYS A 26 9.23 -18.36 24.30
CA LYS A 26 9.76 -19.45 23.47
C LYS A 26 8.81 -19.78 22.33
N SER A 27 7.51 -19.83 22.60
CA SER A 27 6.48 -20.08 21.59
C SER A 27 6.46 -18.98 20.51
N SER A 28 6.49 -17.70 20.93
CA SER A 28 6.51 -16.55 20.02
C SER A 28 7.77 -16.51 19.15
N SER A 29 8.93 -16.81 19.72
CA SER A 29 10.22 -16.82 19.00
C SER A 29 10.29 -17.92 17.94
N ILE A 30 9.80 -19.13 18.26
CA ILE A 30 9.80 -20.25 17.32
C ILE A 30 8.82 -19.97 16.17
N SER A 31 7.61 -19.54 16.49
CA SER A 31 6.58 -19.20 15.49
C SER A 31 7.12 -18.19 14.47
N ALA A 32 7.78 -17.14 14.96
CA ALA A 32 8.34 -16.06 14.16
C ALA A 32 9.51 -16.45 13.25
N SER A 33 10.42 -17.29 13.76
CA SER A 33 11.52 -17.82 12.94
C SER A 33 10.99 -18.65 11.77
N HIS A 34 9.89 -19.38 12.00
CA HIS A 34 9.25 -20.18 10.97
C HIS A 34 8.53 -19.29 9.95
N THR A 35 7.76 -18.29 10.38
CA THR A 35 7.08 -17.36 9.46
C THR A 35 8.07 -16.54 8.63
N SER A 36 9.12 -15.98 9.23
CA SER A 36 10.17 -15.25 8.50
C SER A 36 10.90 -16.10 7.46
N GLY A 37 11.22 -17.37 7.78
CA GLY A 37 11.80 -18.31 6.83
C GLY A 37 10.87 -18.61 5.64
N GLN A 38 9.56 -18.75 5.89
CA GLN A 38 8.58 -18.92 4.81
C GLN A 38 8.44 -17.66 3.95
N TYR A 39 8.53 -16.46 4.54
CA TYR A 39 8.52 -15.19 3.77
C TYR A 39 9.72 -15.06 2.87
N LEU A 40 10.92 -15.35 3.36
CA LEU A 40 12.12 -15.26 2.55
C LEU A 40 12.03 -16.21 1.35
N ARG A 41 11.47 -17.42 1.54
CA ARG A 41 11.24 -18.38 0.45
C ARG A 41 10.20 -17.89 -0.57
N LEU A 42 9.04 -17.42 -0.10
CA LEU A 42 8.00 -16.82 -0.95
C LEU A 42 8.57 -15.64 -1.75
N TRP A 43 9.37 -14.78 -1.11
CA TRP A 43 9.96 -13.62 -1.73
C TRP A 43 11.05 -13.99 -2.77
N LEU A 44 11.96 -14.89 -2.42
CA LEU A 44 12.98 -15.38 -3.36
C LEU A 44 12.35 -16.04 -4.59
N SER A 45 11.16 -16.64 -4.46
CA SER A 45 10.42 -17.19 -5.59
C SER A 45 9.90 -16.14 -6.58
N LEU A 46 9.78 -14.86 -6.17
CA LEU A 46 9.31 -13.76 -7.01
C LEU A 46 10.41 -13.11 -7.86
N PHE A 47 11.68 -13.24 -7.47
CA PHE A 47 12.81 -12.59 -8.15
C PHE A 47 13.20 -13.16 -9.53
N PRO A 48 13.11 -14.47 -9.82
CA PRO A 48 13.64 -15.00 -11.07
C PRO A 48 12.69 -14.94 -12.29
N GLN A 49 11.49 -14.35 -12.18
CA GLN A 49 10.64 -14.19 -13.37
C GLN A 49 11.17 -13.08 -14.27
N LYS A 50 11.68 -13.45 -15.45
CA LYS A 50 12.15 -12.57 -16.54
C LYS A 50 11.01 -11.63 -17.00
N ARG A 51 10.74 -10.55 -16.24
CA ARG A 51 9.77 -9.52 -16.64
C ARG A 51 10.42 -8.56 -17.65
N PRO A 52 9.76 -8.29 -18.79
CA PRO A 52 10.43 -7.72 -19.96
C PRO A 52 10.76 -6.23 -19.90
N GLN A 53 10.35 -5.44 -18.91
CA GLN A 53 10.81 -4.04 -18.78
C GLN A 53 10.92 -3.58 -17.32
N LYS A 54 12.12 -3.14 -16.91
CA LYS A 54 12.40 -2.62 -15.57
C LYS A 54 12.03 -1.15 -15.49
N THR A 55 10.76 -0.85 -15.24
CA THR A 55 10.30 0.54 -15.01
C THR A 55 10.66 1.00 -13.60
N ALA A 56 10.89 2.30 -13.40
CA ALA A 56 11.16 2.89 -12.08
C ALA A 56 10.06 2.54 -11.04
N LEU A 57 8.81 2.47 -11.49
CA LEU A 57 7.66 2.07 -10.67
C LEU A 57 7.81 0.64 -10.11
N THR A 58 8.41 -0.27 -10.87
CA THR A 58 8.67 -1.64 -10.40
C THR A 58 9.67 -1.63 -9.25
N TYR A 59 10.72 -0.83 -9.33
CA TYR A 59 11.69 -0.69 -8.24
C TYR A 59 11.09 -0.03 -7.00
N LEU A 60 10.24 0.98 -7.19
CA LEU A 60 9.51 1.60 -6.08
C LEU A 60 8.60 0.60 -5.37
N LEU A 61 7.87 -0.23 -6.13
CA LEU A 61 6.99 -1.27 -5.58
C LEU A 61 7.79 -2.37 -4.86
N VAL A 62 8.92 -2.79 -5.42
CA VAL A 62 9.82 -3.74 -4.74
C VAL A 62 10.39 -3.12 -3.45
N GLY A 63 10.80 -1.86 -3.51
CA GLY A 63 11.28 -1.10 -2.35
C GLY A 63 10.22 -0.98 -1.26
N SER A 64 8.97 -0.68 -1.62
CA SER A 64 7.87 -0.57 -0.65
C SER A 64 7.47 -1.89 0.00
N ILE A 65 7.83 -3.03 -0.59
CA ILE A 65 7.63 -4.37 0.00
C ILE A 65 8.85 -4.76 0.84
N LEU A 66 10.05 -4.47 0.36
CA LEU A 66 11.29 -4.77 1.06
C LEU A 66 11.40 -3.99 2.37
N LEU A 67 10.99 -2.72 2.37
CA LEU A 67 11.12 -1.86 3.53
C LEU A 67 10.36 -2.40 4.77
N PRO A 68 9.05 -2.72 4.71
CA PRO A 68 8.34 -3.37 5.82
C PRO A 68 8.98 -4.69 6.28
N PHE A 69 9.49 -5.48 5.34
CA PHE A 69 10.18 -6.74 5.66
C PHE A 69 11.46 -6.49 6.46
N PHE A 70 12.28 -5.52 6.04
CA PHE A 70 13.48 -5.13 6.78
C PHE A 70 13.13 -4.58 8.16
N LEU A 71 12.08 -3.74 8.26
CA LEU A 71 11.62 -3.19 9.53
C LEU A 71 11.21 -4.28 10.51
N VAL A 72 10.37 -5.24 10.08
CA VAL A 72 9.97 -6.34 10.97
C VAL A 72 11.15 -7.24 11.32
N THR A 73 12.02 -7.55 10.37
CA THR A 73 13.24 -8.33 10.66
C THR A 73 14.12 -7.64 11.70
N TRP A 74 14.27 -6.32 11.60
CA TRP A 74 15.00 -5.52 12.58
C TRP A 74 14.37 -5.61 13.97
N VAL A 75 13.05 -5.44 14.05
CA VAL A 75 12.30 -5.55 15.31
C VAL A 75 12.52 -6.90 15.95
N TRP A 76 12.47 -7.99 15.17
CA TRP A 76 12.78 -9.33 15.65
C TRP A 76 14.20 -9.45 16.23
N ILE A 77 15.20 -8.91 15.52
CA ILE A 77 16.60 -8.92 16.01
C ILE A 77 16.70 -8.17 17.34
N VAL A 78 16.07 -7.00 17.46
CA VAL A 78 16.08 -6.21 18.69
C VAL A 78 15.35 -6.94 19.82
N THR A 79 14.20 -7.56 19.56
CA THR A 79 13.48 -8.36 20.55
C THR A 79 14.32 -9.53 21.03
N LEU A 80 15.00 -10.25 20.14
CA LEU A 80 15.88 -11.37 20.50
C LEU A 80 17.09 -10.90 21.32
N ALA A 81 17.77 -9.83 20.89
CA ALA A 81 18.90 -9.26 21.61
C ALA A 81 18.50 -8.76 23.01
N SER A 82 17.35 -8.09 23.10
CA SER A 82 16.79 -7.64 24.37
C SER A 82 16.45 -8.81 25.30
N SER A 83 15.83 -9.86 24.75
CA SER A 83 15.50 -11.08 25.50
C SER A 83 16.75 -11.77 26.03
N GLN A 84 17.78 -11.88 25.19
CA GLN A 84 19.07 -12.43 25.60
C GLN A 84 19.67 -11.61 26.75
N LYS A 85 19.59 -10.28 26.68
CA LYS A 85 20.11 -9.40 27.73
C LYS A 85 19.34 -9.53 29.04
N VAL A 86 18.02 -9.66 28.97
CA VAL A 86 17.17 -9.96 30.13
C VAL A 86 17.60 -11.28 30.77
N LEU A 87 17.78 -12.34 29.97
CA LEU A 87 18.19 -13.64 30.47
C LEU A 87 19.58 -13.60 31.13
N GLU A 88 20.52 -12.90 30.48
CA GLU A 88 21.87 -12.70 31.00
C GLU A 88 21.85 -11.96 32.34
N GLU A 89 21.21 -10.79 32.43
CA GLU A 89 21.21 -9.98 33.65
C GLU A 89 20.34 -10.56 34.77
N MET A 90 19.24 -11.25 34.45
CA MET A 90 18.35 -11.81 35.49
C MET A 90 18.91 -13.12 36.06
N PHE A 91 19.44 -14.01 35.22
CA PHE A 91 19.76 -15.38 35.63
C PHE A 91 21.26 -15.68 35.69
N ILE A 92 22.08 -15.08 34.83
CA ILE A 92 23.50 -15.44 34.70
C ILE A 92 24.38 -14.48 35.50
N ASN A 93 24.15 -13.18 35.34
CA ASN A 93 24.99 -12.14 35.91
C ASN A 93 24.58 -11.85 37.37
N LYS A 94 25.58 -11.59 38.21
CA LYS A 94 25.41 -11.15 39.61
C LYS A 94 24.47 -12.03 40.43
N ALA A 95 24.71 -13.34 40.45
CA ALA A 95 23.95 -14.34 41.22
C ALA A 95 23.73 -13.97 42.71
N ASP A 96 24.59 -13.12 43.28
CA ASP A 96 24.52 -12.66 44.67
C ASP A 96 23.59 -11.46 44.89
N SER A 97 23.17 -10.77 43.82
CA SER A 97 22.27 -9.61 43.91
C SER A 97 20.80 -10.04 43.98
N SER A 98 19.95 -9.27 44.67
CA SER A 98 18.51 -9.55 44.73
C SER A 98 17.86 -9.46 43.35
N LEU A 99 16.84 -10.29 43.09
CA LEU A 99 16.10 -10.29 41.81
C LEU A 99 15.51 -8.91 41.49
N LEU A 100 15.03 -8.19 42.51
CA LEU A 100 14.47 -6.84 42.35
C LEU A 100 15.53 -5.85 41.85
N HIS A 101 16.77 -5.93 42.34
CA HIS A 101 17.84 -5.09 41.86
C HIS A 101 18.20 -5.41 40.40
N ARG A 102 18.23 -6.68 40.00
CA ARG A 102 18.48 -7.08 38.60
C ARG A 102 17.37 -6.59 37.68
N ALA A 103 16.11 -6.75 38.09
CA ALA A 103 14.96 -6.23 37.36
C ALA A 103 15.04 -4.71 37.17
N TYR A 104 15.45 -3.97 38.20
CA TYR A 104 15.68 -2.53 38.10
C TYR A 104 16.79 -2.18 37.08
N VAL A 105 17.92 -2.89 37.10
CA VAL A 105 19.01 -2.68 36.13
C VAL A 105 18.53 -2.93 34.70
N VAL A 106 17.84 -4.04 34.46
CA VAL A 106 17.25 -4.38 33.16
C VAL A 106 16.26 -3.31 32.72
N ASN A 107 15.36 -2.88 33.60
CA ASN A 107 14.39 -1.84 33.30
C ASN A 107 15.06 -0.50 32.97
N SER A 108 16.08 -0.11 33.74
CA SER A 108 16.84 1.12 33.48
C SER A 108 17.57 1.07 32.13
N TRP A 109 18.05 -0.10 31.72
CA TRP A 109 18.68 -0.31 30.42
C TRP A 109 17.67 -0.18 29.27
N PHE A 110 16.46 -0.73 29.43
CA PHE A 110 15.38 -0.54 28.46
C PHE A 110 15.00 0.94 28.36
N SER A 111 14.76 1.62 29.48
CA SER A 111 14.30 3.02 29.49
C SER A 111 15.32 4.01 28.94
N THR A 112 16.61 3.73 29.06
CA THR A 112 17.70 4.62 28.58
C THR A 112 18.28 4.19 27.23
N GLY A 113 17.86 3.03 26.72
CA GLY A 113 18.44 2.43 25.53
C GLY A 113 17.99 3.13 24.25
N VAL A 114 18.97 3.47 23.39
CA VAL A 114 18.74 3.87 21.99
C VAL A 114 17.84 2.87 21.26
N LEU A 115 17.89 1.59 21.66
CA LEU A 115 17.03 0.53 21.13
C LEU A 115 15.55 0.74 21.41
N SER A 116 15.17 1.23 22.59
CA SER A 116 13.76 1.48 22.93
C SER A 116 13.20 2.58 22.04
N ILE A 117 13.92 3.72 21.98
CA ILE A 117 13.57 4.84 21.10
C ILE A 117 13.46 4.34 19.66
N THR A 118 14.50 3.67 19.13
CA THR A 118 14.49 3.19 17.74
C THR A 118 13.31 2.25 17.48
N THR A 119 12.98 1.34 18.40
CA THR A 119 11.86 0.40 18.23
C THR A 119 10.53 1.14 18.24
N GLU A 120 10.35 2.09 19.15
CA GLU A 120 9.16 2.93 19.22
C GLU A 120 8.97 3.79 17.96
N TRP A 121 10.04 4.27 17.34
CA TRP A 121 9.94 4.98 16.05
C TRP A 121 9.57 4.08 14.88
N LEU A 122 10.20 2.89 14.82
CA LEU A 122 10.01 1.99 13.68
C LEU A 122 8.66 1.27 13.73
N VAL A 123 8.24 0.85 14.93
CA VAL A 123 7.03 0.07 15.16
C VAL A 123 5.88 0.94 15.66
N GLY A 124 6.17 1.95 16.47
CA GLY A 124 5.17 2.72 17.19
C GLY A 124 4.76 2.02 18.48
N ALA A 125 4.27 2.82 19.41
CA ALA A 125 3.31 2.32 20.38
C ALA A 125 1.93 2.36 19.68
N GLY A 126 1.29 1.21 19.48
CA GLY A 126 0.07 1.08 18.67
C GLY A 126 0.30 1.41 17.19
N ASP A 127 -0.73 1.88 16.48
CA ASP A 127 -0.72 2.04 15.01
C ASP A 127 -0.04 3.32 14.51
N SER A 128 1.00 3.81 15.20
CA SER A 128 1.62 5.13 14.96
C SER A 128 3.04 5.09 14.38
N GLY A 129 3.66 3.91 14.28
CA GLY A 129 5.04 3.79 13.82
C GLY A 129 5.23 3.93 12.31
N LEU A 130 6.50 4.03 11.89
CA LEU A 130 6.87 4.06 10.47
C LEU A 130 6.28 2.89 9.68
N LEU A 131 6.19 1.70 10.30
CA LEU A 131 5.58 0.52 9.70
C LEU A 131 4.11 0.76 9.29
N PHE A 132 3.32 1.39 10.17
CA PHE A 132 1.91 1.70 9.92
C PHE A 132 1.76 2.81 8.89
N LEU A 133 2.61 3.84 8.93
CA LEU A 133 2.64 4.89 7.91
C LEU A 133 2.89 4.33 6.50
N ILE A 134 3.79 3.34 6.37
CA ILE A 134 4.02 2.65 5.10
C ILE A 134 2.79 1.85 4.68
N ALA A 135 2.14 1.16 5.62
CA ALA A 135 0.93 0.39 5.34
C ALA A 135 -0.23 1.29 4.87
N ASP A 136 -0.43 2.43 5.54
CA ASP A 136 -1.44 3.45 5.21
C ASP A 136 -1.16 4.08 3.85
N GLY A 137 0.11 4.45 3.59
CA GLY A 137 0.55 4.95 2.30
C GLY A 137 0.27 3.96 1.16
N LEU A 138 0.50 2.67 1.41
CA LEU A 138 0.19 1.61 0.44
C LEU A 138 -1.31 1.39 0.26
N ALA A 139 -2.12 1.47 1.33
CA ALA A 139 -3.57 1.42 1.24
C ALA A 139 -4.12 2.59 0.41
N ALA A 140 -3.68 3.82 0.72
CA ALA A 140 -4.03 5.03 0.00
C ALA A 140 -3.62 4.95 -1.49
N TRP A 141 -2.39 4.54 -1.76
CA TRP A 141 -1.90 4.36 -3.13
C TRP A 141 -2.75 3.37 -3.93
N ARG A 142 -3.12 2.23 -3.33
CA ARG A 142 -3.99 1.22 -3.97
C ARG A 142 -5.37 1.77 -4.29
N ALA A 143 -6.02 2.43 -3.32
CA ALA A 143 -7.32 3.06 -3.53
C ALA A 143 -7.25 4.09 -4.68
N LEU A 144 -6.22 4.95 -4.69
CA LEU A 144 -6.02 5.95 -5.73
C LEU A 144 -5.65 5.35 -7.10
N ALA A 145 -5.03 4.17 -7.16
CA ALA A 145 -4.72 3.48 -8.40
C ALA A 145 -5.97 2.87 -9.04
N ILE A 146 -6.90 2.38 -8.22
CA ILE A 146 -8.15 1.74 -8.67
C ILE A 146 -9.24 2.79 -8.98
N TRP A 147 -9.21 3.94 -8.31
CA TRP A 147 -10.23 4.98 -8.46
C TRP A 147 -10.27 5.56 -9.89
N SER A 148 -11.33 5.22 -10.63
CA SER A 148 -11.60 5.70 -11.99
C SER A 148 -12.45 6.97 -12.06
N GLY A 149 -12.84 7.54 -10.91
CA GLY A 149 -13.72 8.71 -10.84
C GLY A 149 -13.11 9.97 -11.46
N ALA A 150 -13.93 11.04 -11.55
CA ALA A 150 -13.52 12.32 -12.10
C ALA A 150 -12.22 12.83 -11.45
N ARG A 151 -11.35 13.47 -12.26
CA ARG A 151 -10.02 13.93 -11.85
C ARG A 151 -10.04 14.75 -10.55
N GLU A 152 -11.09 15.53 -10.33
CA GLU A 152 -11.26 16.34 -9.12
C GLU A 152 -11.53 15.51 -7.86
N SER A 153 -12.38 14.47 -7.95
CA SER A 153 -12.61 13.55 -6.82
C SER A 153 -11.32 12.85 -6.38
N ARG A 154 -10.47 12.45 -7.34
CA ARG A 154 -9.18 11.81 -7.07
C ARG A 154 -8.23 12.73 -6.31
N LYS A 155 -8.21 14.03 -6.62
CA LYS A 155 -7.42 15.03 -5.88
C LYS A 155 -7.94 15.20 -4.46
N ALA A 156 -9.26 15.31 -4.28
CA ALA A 156 -9.87 15.47 -2.96
C ALA A 156 -9.59 14.27 -2.04
N PHE A 157 -9.77 13.05 -2.55
CA PHE A 157 -9.44 11.83 -1.81
C PHE A 157 -7.94 11.70 -1.55
N GLY A 158 -7.11 12.01 -2.54
CA GLY A 158 -5.65 12.00 -2.36
C GLY A 158 -5.19 12.98 -1.30
N PHE A 159 -5.78 14.18 -1.26
CA PHE A 159 -5.51 15.18 -0.22
C PHE A 159 -5.98 14.70 1.15
N SER A 160 -7.20 14.14 1.26
CA SER A 160 -7.73 13.61 2.53
C SER A 160 -6.87 12.49 3.09
N LEU A 161 -6.47 11.51 2.25
CA LEU A 161 -5.58 10.43 2.66
C LEU A 161 -4.19 10.94 3.06
N SER A 162 -3.65 11.92 2.32
CA SER A 162 -2.35 12.53 2.66
C SER A 162 -2.42 13.29 3.99
N ALA A 163 -3.53 13.98 4.26
CA ALA A 163 -3.74 14.70 5.51
C ALA A 163 -3.84 13.73 6.69
N LEU A 164 -4.55 12.60 6.54
CA LEU A 164 -4.62 11.56 7.57
C LEU A 164 -3.24 10.97 7.87
N ILE A 165 -2.47 10.61 6.84
CA ILE A 165 -1.09 10.12 7.00
C ILE A 165 -0.22 11.16 7.70
N PHE A 166 -0.36 12.44 7.35
CA PHE A 166 0.39 13.53 7.98
C PHE A 166 0.04 13.68 9.47
N VAL A 167 -1.24 13.56 9.84
CA VAL A 167 -1.68 13.55 11.25
C VAL A 167 -1.07 12.35 11.99
N SER A 168 -0.99 11.18 11.35
CA SER A 168 -0.33 10.00 11.92
C SER A 168 1.18 10.17 12.12
N CYS A 169 1.83 11.10 11.40
CA CYS A 169 3.24 11.45 11.60
C CYS A 169 3.48 12.42 12.79
N GLY A 170 2.44 12.84 13.51
CA GLY A 170 2.55 13.81 14.61
C GLY A 170 3.53 13.35 15.68
N ASN A 171 4.69 14.00 15.75
CA ASN A 171 5.79 13.52 16.59
C ASN A 171 5.54 13.74 18.10
N PRO A 172 5.83 12.73 18.92
CA PRO A 172 5.67 12.77 20.37
C PRO A 172 6.78 13.51 21.15
N PHE A 173 7.39 14.57 20.63
CA PHE A 173 8.48 15.28 21.34
C PHE A 173 8.00 16.20 22.48
N SER A 174 6.77 16.06 22.95
CA SER A 174 6.29 16.81 24.10
C SER A 174 6.54 16.04 25.38
N ASN A 175 7.21 16.66 26.35
CA ASN A 175 7.38 16.15 27.72
C ASN A 175 6.07 16.06 28.53
N ASN A 176 4.91 16.22 27.88
CA ASN A 176 3.60 16.07 28.50
C ASN A 176 3.07 14.68 28.14
N ASP A 177 3.08 13.77 29.12
CA ASP A 177 2.58 12.40 28.97
C ASP A 177 1.14 12.37 28.42
N ASP A 178 0.31 13.34 28.82
CA ASP A 178 -1.06 13.50 28.31
C ASP A 178 -1.10 13.85 26.82
N LEU A 179 -0.21 14.73 26.36
CA LEU A 179 -0.18 15.15 24.95
C LEU A 179 0.36 14.02 24.06
N PHE A 180 1.34 13.26 24.55
CA PHE A 180 1.83 12.06 23.89
C PHE A 180 0.69 11.06 23.66
N ALA A 181 -0.07 10.75 24.73
CA ALA A 181 -1.18 9.80 24.65
C ALA A 181 -2.27 10.29 23.66
N VAL A 182 -2.62 11.57 23.69
CA VAL A 182 -3.59 12.16 22.75
C VAL A 182 -3.10 12.09 21.30
N LEU A 183 -1.83 12.40 21.04
CA LEU A 183 -1.24 12.31 19.70
C LEU A 183 -1.23 10.87 19.19
N GLN A 184 -0.87 9.91 20.04
CA GLN A 184 -0.84 8.49 19.70
C GLN A 184 -2.24 7.95 19.36
N ILE A 185 -3.25 8.29 20.18
CA ILE A 185 -4.65 7.93 19.90
C ILE A 185 -5.11 8.58 18.58
N SER A 186 -4.80 9.86 18.38
CA SER A 186 -5.17 10.58 17.15
C SER A 186 -4.52 9.95 15.92
N ALA A 187 -3.25 9.56 16.02
CA ALA A 187 -2.50 8.91 14.94
C ALA A 187 -3.07 7.53 14.60
N SER A 188 -3.43 6.72 15.61
CA SER A 188 -4.08 5.41 15.41
C SER A 188 -5.48 5.58 14.78
N VAL A 189 -6.31 6.50 15.29
CA VAL A 189 -7.62 6.79 14.70
C VAL A 189 -7.50 7.27 13.26
N ALA A 190 -6.51 8.12 12.95
CA ALA A 190 -6.24 8.58 11.59
C ALA A 190 -5.81 7.43 10.67
N SER A 191 -4.93 6.54 11.14
CA SER A 191 -4.47 5.35 10.41
C SER A 191 -5.62 4.37 10.11
N ILE A 192 -6.42 4.05 11.13
CA ILE A 192 -7.64 3.22 11.00
C ILE A 192 -8.59 3.85 9.98
N THR A 193 -8.87 5.15 10.12
CA THR A 193 -9.78 5.88 9.21
C THR A 193 -9.25 5.88 7.78
N ALA A 194 -7.93 6.04 7.57
CA ALA A 194 -7.31 5.99 6.25
C ALA A 194 -7.48 4.61 5.60
N ASN A 195 -7.28 3.52 6.35
CA ASN A 195 -7.50 2.16 5.85
C ASN A 195 -8.96 1.86 5.55
N PHE A 196 -9.89 2.28 6.41
CA PHE A 196 -11.34 2.15 6.16
C PHE A 196 -11.77 2.94 4.93
N LEU A 197 -11.31 4.18 4.79
CA LEU A 197 -11.62 5.02 3.63
C LEU A 197 -11.06 4.41 2.34
N ALA A 198 -9.80 3.98 2.35
CA ALA A 198 -9.17 3.33 1.20
C ALA A 198 -9.92 2.04 0.82
N THR A 199 -10.26 1.20 1.80
CA THR A 199 -11.02 -0.04 1.58
C THR A 199 -12.42 0.25 1.04
N GLY A 200 -13.12 1.25 1.60
CA GLY A 200 -14.43 1.70 1.15
C GLY A 200 -14.42 2.23 -0.28
N MET A 201 -13.37 2.96 -0.69
CA MET A 201 -13.19 3.40 -2.08
C MET A 201 -13.05 2.21 -3.04
N ILE A 202 -12.29 1.18 -2.67
CA ILE A 202 -12.13 -0.03 -3.49
C ILE A 202 -13.46 -0.80 -3.55
N ALA A 203 -14.16 -0.93 -2.43
CA ALA A 203 -15.48 -1.55 -2.35
C ALA A 203 -16.50 -0.84 -3.23
N TYR A 204 -16.48 0.49 -3.26
CA TYR A 204 -17.35 1.30 -4.10
C TYR A 204 -17.11 1.03 -5.59
N VAL A 205 -15.84 1.02 -6.02
CA VAL A 205 -15.49 0.71 -7.43
C VAL A 205 -15.91 -0.71 -7.80
N TRP A 206 -15.73 -1.67 -6.89
CA TRP A 206 -16.22 -3.03 -7.07
C TRP A 206 -17.75 -3.09 -7.24
N TRP A 207 -18.49 -2.35 -6.41
CA TRP A 207 -19.95 -2.29 -6.46
C TRP A 207 -20.45 -1.65 -7.76
N GLU A 208 -19.86 -0.53 -8.17
CA GLU A 208 -20.18 0.13 -9.44
C GLU A 208 -19.96 -0.81 -10.63
N HIS A 209 -18.80 -1.47 -10.66
CA HIS A 209 -18.47 -2.45 -11.71
C HIS A 209 -19.44 -3.63 -11.71
N SER A 210 -19.82 -4.14 -10.54
CA SER A 210 -20.81 -5.22 -10.41
C SER A 210 -22.19 -4.81 -10.90
N LYS A 211 -22.63 -3.58 -10.59
CA LYS A 211 -23.89 -3.02 -11.08
C LYS A 211 -23.89 -2.90 -12.61
N SER A 212 -22.82 -2.40 -13.21
CA SER A 212 -22.68 -2.33 -14.67
C SER A 212 -22.69 -3.71 -15.34
N MET A 213 -22.16 -4.75 -14.68
CA MET A 213 -22.20 -6.11 -15.19
C MET A 213 -23.59 -6.73 -15.13
N CYS A 214 -24.37 -6.49 -14.06
CA CYS A 214 -25.74 -6.99 -13.94
C CYS A 214 -26.68 -6.44 -15.03
N SER A 215 -26.42 -5.24 -15.54
CA SER A 215 -27.23 -4.63 -16.61
C SER A 215 -26.91 -5.16 -18.01
N ALA A 216 -25.80 -5.89 -18.20
CA ALA A 216 -25.39 -6.41 -19.49
C ALA A 216 -25.78 -7.90 -19.66
N PRO A 217 -26.83 -8.24 -20.42
CA PRO A 217 -27.23 -9.63 -20.61
C PRO A 217 -26.10 -10.43 -21.28
N LYS A 218 -25.62 -11.48 -20.59
CA LYS A 218 -24.70 -12.53 -21.06
C LYS A 218 -23.18 -12.25 -21.10
N ARG A 219 -22.66 -11.18 -20.48
CA ARG A 219 -21.20 -11.09 -20.29
C ARG A 219 -20.77 -11.96 -19.10
N LYS A 220 -19.86 -12.92 -19.34
CA LYS A 220 -19.18 -13.69 -18.28
C LYS A 220 -18.54 -12.67 -17.33
N SER A 221 -18.79 -12.80 -16.03
CA SER A 221 -18.21 -11.89 -15.04
C SER A 221 -16.70 -11.91 -15.20
N GLY A 222 -16.12 -10.73 -15.44
CA GLY A 222 -14.68 -10.63 -15.63
C GLY A 222 -13.99 -10.94 -14.30
N GLY A 223 -12.88 -11.68 -14.34
CA GLY A 223 -12.07 -12.00 -13.15
C GLY A 223 -11.67 -10.76 -12.33
N VAL A 224 -11.67 -9.57 -12.94
CA VAL A 224 -11.46 -8.27 -12.29
C VAL A 224 -12.40 -8.05 -11.09
N GLY A 225 -13.68 -8.41 -11.21
CA GLY A 225 -14.64 -8.24 -10.11
C GLY A 225 -14.32 -9.13 -8.90
N VAL A 226 -13.82 -10.35 -9.16
CA VAL A 226 -13.41 -11.28 -8.10
C VAL A 226 -12.14 -10.78 -7.40
N VAL A 227 -11.17 -10.27 -8.16
CA VAL A 227 -9.94 -9.71 -7.59
C VAL A 227 -10.24 -8.49 -6.72
N LEU A 228 -11.08 -7.57 -7.19
CA LEU A 228 -11.52 -6.39 -6.43
C LEU A 228 -12.23 -6.77 -5.12
N LEU A 229 -13.07 -7.81 -5.15
CA LEU A 229 -13.72 -8.35 -3.95
C LEU A 229 -12.70 -8.87 -2.94
N HIS A 230 -11.73 -9.69 -3.36
CA HIS A 230 -10.68 -10.21 -2.48
C HIS A 230 -9.82 -9.11 -1.87
N ILE A 231 -9.50 -8.07 -2.65
CA ILE A 231 -8.77 -6.88 -2.15
C ILE A 231 -9.61 -6.16 -1.10
N THR A 232 -10.93 -6.04 -1.32
CA THR A 232 -11.84 -5.38 -0.38
C THR A 232 -11.98 -6.18 0.91
N GLU A 233 -12.21 -7.50 0.81
CA GLU A 233 -12.35 -8.40 1.96
C GLU A 233 -11.08 -8.44 2.81
N SER A 234 -9.91 -8.53 2.17
CA SER A 234 -8.62 -8.50 2.88
C SER A 234 -8.32 -7.14 3.52
N GLY A 235 -8.70 -6.03 2.87
CA GLY A 235 -8.60 -4.69 3.45
C GLY A 235 -9.52 -4.50 4.65
N LEU A 236 -10.75 -5.01 4.59
CA LEU A 236 -11.69 -4.96 5.71
C LEU A 236 -11.19 -5.80 6.89
N PHE A 237 -10.68 -7.00 6.63
CA PHE A 237 -10.09 -7.85 7.66
C PHE A 237 -8.90 -7.15 8.35
N TYR A 238 -8.04 -6.49 7.56
CA TYR A 238 -6.94 -5.70 8.10
C TYR A 238 -7.43 -4.54 8.98
N ALA A 239 -8.43 -3.79 8.53
CA ALA A 239 -9.01 -2.69 9.31
C ALA A 239 -9.67 -3.17 10.62
N ILE A 240 -10.27 -4.37 10.63
CA ILE A 240 -10.81 -5.00 11.85
C ILE A 240 -9.68 -5.38 12.81
N ILE A 241 -8.55 -5.87 12.31
CA ILE A 241 -7.38 -6.17 13.15
C ILE A 241 -6.83 -4.87 13.78
N GLN A 242 -6.86 -3.74 13.06
CA GLN A 242 -6.45 -2.45 13.63
C GLN A 242 -7.44 -1.90 14.67
N LEU A 243 -8.71 -2.31 14.64
CA LEU A 243 -9.72 -1.92 15.65
C LEU A 243 -9.55 -2.62 17.00
N GLU A 244 -8.48 -3.38 17.18
CA GLU A 244 -8.17 -4.08 18.41
C GLU A 244 -8.30 -3.16 19.63
N PRO A 245 -8.99 -3.62 20.70
CA PRO A 245 -9.65 -2.66 21.55
C PRO A 245 -8.62 -1.97 22.43
N THR A 246 -8.61 -0.64 22.35
CA THR A 246 -8.11 0.27 23.37
C THR A 246 -8.92 0.07 24.66
N VAL A 247 -8.79 -1.10 25.30
CA VAL A 247 -9.39 -1.37 26.61
C VAL A 247 -8.42 -0.86 27.66
N PRO A 248 -8.89 -0.08 28.66
CA PRO A 248 -8.02 0.43 29.70
C PRO A 248 -7.30 -0.69 30.46
N LEU A 249 -5.98 -0.50 30.60
CA LEU A 249 -4.99 -1.35 31.24
C LEU A 249 -5.27 -1.60 32.72
N TYR A 250 -5.86 -2.74 33.08
CA TYR A 250 -5.66 -3.39 34.38
C TYR A 250 -5.86 -4.92 34.24
N SER A 251 -4.99 -5.75 34.86
CA SER A 251 -5.08 -7.23 34.92
C SER A 251 -4.58 -7.96 33.62
N PRO A 252 -4.69 -9.32 33.46
CA PRO A 252 -4.14 -10.13 32.34
C PRO A 252 -4.32 -9.61 30.91
N LEU A 253 -5.12 -8.57 30.70
CA LEU A 253 -5.20 -7.82 29.46
C LEU A 253 -3.86 -7.20 29.02
N ASP A 254 -2.93 -6.90 29.93
CA ASP A 254 -1.62 -6.36 29.54
C ASP A 254 -0.82 -7.36 28.69
N TRP A 255 -0.92 -8.65 29.02
CA TRP A 255 -0.37 -9.74 28.21
C TRP A 255 -1.03 -9.85 26.85
N ALA A 256 -2.36 -9.78 26.84
CA ALA A 256 -3.12 -9.80 25.60
C ALA A 256 -2.70 -8.62 24.71
N PHE A 257 -2.59 -7.41 25.28
CA PHE A 257 -2.17 -6.20 24.56
C PHE A 257 -0.79 -6.36 23.92
N HIS A 258 0.22 -6.85 24.66
CA HIS A 258 1.54 -7.08 24.08
C HIS A 258 1.54 -8.15 22.98
N PHE A 259 0.81 -9.24 23.18
CA PHE A 259 0.67 -10.30 22.18
C PHE A 259 -0.02 -9.80 20.91
N PHE A 260 -1.09 -9.03 21.09
CA PHE A 260 -1.88 -8.45 20.02
C PHE A 260 -1.12 -7.38 19.25
N ASN A 261 -0.46 -6.45 19.93
CA ASN A 261 0.43 -5.48 19.29
C ASN A 261 1.54 -6.20 18.48
N GLY A 262 2.17 -7.23 19.06
CA GLY A 262 3.14 -8.06 18.34
C GLY A 262 2.55 -8.72 17.08
N THR A 263 1.34 -9.26 17.18
CA THR A 263 0.64 -9.91 16.07
C THR A 263 0.26 -8.90 14.98
N THR A 264 -0.28 -7.75 15.36
CA THR A 264 -0.69 -6.68 14.46
C THR A 264 0.50 -6.11 13.69
N ASN A 265 1.68 -5.97 14.31
CA ASN A 265 2.90 -5.57 13.61
C ASN A 265 3.32 -6.58 12.53
N ILE A 266 3.24 -7.87 12.84
CA ILE A 266 3.53 -8.93 11.87
C ILE A 266 2.53 -8.89 10.71
N VAL A 267 1.22 -8.82 11.03
CA VAL A 267 0.16 -8.75 10.02
C VAL A 267 0.32 -7.52 9.13
N THR A 268 0.57 -6.35 9.72
CA THR A 268 0.80 -5.08 9.01
C THR A 268 1.96 -5.18 8.03
N ALA A 269 3.07 -5.79 8.42
CA ALA A 269 4.20 -5.96 7.51
C ALA A 269 3.98 -7.01 6.41
N MET A 270 3.18 -8.03 6.71
CA MET A 270 2.86 -9.09 5.76
C MET A 270 1.77 -8.70 4.76
N TYR A 271 0.86 -7.82 5.15
CA TYR A 271 -0.31 -7.49 4.37
C TYR A 271 0.04 -6.94 2.98
N PRO A 272 0.97 -5.97 2.82
CA PRO A 272 1.34 -5.50 1.48
C PRO A 272 1.99 -6.56 0.56
N PRO A 273 2.97 -7.37 1.00
CA PRO A 273 3.47 -8.49 0.19
C PRO A 273 2.38 -9.50 -0.16
N GLY A 274 1.53 -9.90 0.81
CA GLY A 274 0.45 -10.85 0.60
C GLY A 274 -0.56 -10.37 -0.45
N LEU A 275 -0.92 -9.09 -0.39
CA LEU A 275 -1.82 -8.50 -1.36
C LEU A 275 -1.17 -8.35 -2.75
N THR A 276 0.12 -8.03 -2.81
CA THR A 276 0.87 -8.00 -4.08
C THR A 276 0.88 -9.37 -4.74
N LEU A 277 1.05 -10.44 -3.94
CA LEU A 277 0.97 -11.82 -4.42
C LEU A 277 -0.41 -12.17 -4.95
N ILE A 278 -1.48 -11.77 -4.24
CA ILE A 278 -2.86 -11.97 -4.69
C ILE A 278 -3.09 -11.27 -6.03
N ILE A 279 -2.61 -10.04 -6.21
CA ILE A 279 -2.76 -9.29 -7.46
C ILE A 279 -1.96 -9.96 -8.59
N ALA A 280 -0.70 -10.33 -8.32
CA ALA A 280 0.18 -10.95 -9.31
C ALA A 280 -0.36 -12.31 -9.79
N ASN A 281 -0.86 -13.13 -8.86
CA ASN A 281 -1.43 -14.44 -9.18
C ASN A 281 -2.86 -14.33 -9.73
N GLY A 282 -3.66 -13.37 -9.25
CA GLY A 282 -5.03 -13.12 -9.73
C GLY A 282 -5.05 -12.68 -11.20
N ALA A 283 -4.08 -11.86 -11.63
CA ALA A 283 -3.89 -11.54 -13.04
C ALA A 283 -3.59 -12.79 -13.87
N SER A 284 -2.72 -13.67 -13.38
CA SER A 284 -2.39 -14.93 -14.06
C SER A 284 -3.59 -15.89 -14.16
N MET A 285 -4.43 -15.97 -13.12
CA MET A 285 -5.60 -16.86 -13.13
C MET A 285 -6.72 -16.34 -14.01
N ALA A 286 -6.91 -15.01 -14.07
CA ALA A 286 -7.86 -14.38 -14.98
C ALA A 286 -7.53 -14.75 -16.44
N ASP A 287 -6.27 -14.66 -16.85
CA ASP A 287 -5.82 -14.99 -18.22
C ASP A 287 -6.06 -16.46 -18.60
N VAL A 288 -5.86 -17.39 -17.65
CA VAL A 288 -6.10 -18.83 -17.86
C VAL A 288 -7.59 -19.14 -18.03
N MET A 289 -8.46 -18.52 -17.23
CA MET A 289 -9.91 -18.75 -17.31
C MET A 289 -10.54 -18.23 -18.61
N PHE A 290 -10.00 -17.16 -19.20
CA PHE A 290 -10.46 -16.69 -20.51
C PHE A 290 -10.02 -17.61 -21.66
N SER A 291 -8.93 -18.35 -21.49
CA SER A 291 -8.38 -19.23 -22.52
C SER A 291 -9.10 -20.58 -22.63
N SER A 292 -9.66 -21.12 -21.54
CA SER A 292 -10.28 -22.46 -21.54
C SER A 292 -11.74 -22.51 -22.04
N SER A 293 -12.39 -21.36 -22.13
CA SER A 293 -13.85 -21.28 -22.35
C SER A 293 -14.24 -21.07 -23.83
N GLY A 294 -13.30 -21.24 -24.75
CA GLY A 294 -13.50 -21.12 -26.19
C GLY A 294 -13.21 -22.43 -26.90
N SER A 295 -14.22 -23.30 -27.01
CA SER A 295 -14.32 -24.26 -28.13
C SER A 295 -14.51 -23.46 -29.42
N ARG A 296 -13.41 -22.93 -29.94
CA ARG A 296 -13.32 -22.30 -31.26
C ARG A 296 -12.20 -23.00 -32.01
N THR A 297 -12.63 -23.81 -32.96
CA THR A 297 -11.97 -24.17 -34.21
C THR A 297 -10.56 -23.58 -34.39
N GLN A 298 -9.61 -24.50 -34.44
CA GLN A 298 -8.15 -24.40 -34.55
C GLN A 298 -7.60 -23.53 -35.70
N VAL A 299 -8.43 -22.82 -36.45
CA VAL A 299 -8.06 -22.15 -37.70
C VAL A 299 -7.52 -20.72 -37.48
N ASP A 300 -7.79 -20.07 -36.35
CA ASP A 300 -7.31 -18.70 -36.06
C ASP A 300 -6.00 -18.63 -35.24
N LEU A 301 -5.33 -19.76 -35.02
CA LEU A 301 -4.10 -19.82 -34.20
C LEU A 301 -2.92 -19.04 -34.78
N ALA A 302 -2.87 -18.78 -36.09
CA ALA A 302 -1.78 -18.05 -36.73
C ALA A 302 -1.80 -16.53 -36.49
N ARG A 303 -2.89 -15.95 -35.94
CA ARG A 303 -3.01 -14.50 -35.71
C ARG A 303 -2.83 -14.07 -34.26
N ARG A 304 -2.54 -15.03 -33.36
CA ARG A 304 -2.67 -14.84 -31.91
C ARG A 304 -1.37 -14.63 -31.13
N ASP A 305 -0.24 -14.51 -31.81
CA ASP A 305 1.03 -14.07 -31.19
C ASP A 305 1.06 -12.57 -30.84
N GLN A 306 -0.04 -11.84 -31.05
CA GLN A 306 -0.25 -10.56 -30.39
C GLN A 306 -0.70 -10.79 -28.94
N THR A 307 0.29 -11.03 -28.09
CA THR A 307 0.18 -11.07 -26.63
C THR A 307 -0.57 -9.84 -26.12
N VAL A 308 -1.65 -10.09 -25.36
CA VAL A 308 -2.59 -9.12 -24.76
C VAL A 308 -1.94 -8.19 -23.72
N SER A 309 -0.64 -8.34 -23.46
CA SER A 309 0.12 -7.45 -22.56
C SER A 309 0.37 -6.04 -23.13
N SER A 310 0.00 -5.77 -24.38
CA SER A 310 -0.12 -4.38 -24.85
C SER A 310 -1.53 -3.87 -24.61
N ILE A 311 -1.85 -3.50 -23.38
CA ILE A 311 -2.82 -2.42 -23.16
C ILE A 311 -2.16 -1.17 -23.75
N ARG A 312 -2.30 -0.98 -25.07
CA ARG A 312 -2.09 0.33 -25.68
C ARG A 312 -3.23 1.18 -25.14
N PHE A 313 -2.91 2.07 -24.21
CA PHE A 313 -3.72 3.26 -24.04
C PHE A 313 -3.76 3.91 -25.41
N GLN A 314 -4.87 3.71 -26.13
CA GLN A 314 -5.14 4.52 -27.31
C GLN A 314 -5.22 5.94 -26.77
N ASP A 315 -4.16 6.71 -27.02
CA ASP A 315 -4.26 8.14 -26.99
C ASP A 315 -5.41 8.48 -27.94
N ASN A 316 -6.56 8.75 -27.35
CA ASN A 316 -7.63 9.47 -28.01
C ASN A 316 -7.11 10.90 -28.23
N VAL A 317 -6.09 11.04 -29.09
CA VAL A 317 -5.91 12.26 -29.87
C VAL A 317 -7.13 12.28 -30.76
N ARG A 318 -8.18 12.87 -30.19
CA ARG A 318 -9.34 13.34 -30.90
C ARG A 318 -8.77 14.39 -31.85
N THR A 319 -8.34 13.94 -33.02
CA THR A 319 -8.08 14.80 -34.17
C THR A 319 -9.39 15.53 -34.38
N MET A 320 -9.51 16.72 -33.80
CA MET A 320 -10.57 17.66 -34.12
C MET A 320 -10.45 17.83 -35.63
N GLY A 321 -11.41 17.24 -36.34
CA GLY A 321 -11.59 17.47 -37.75
C GLY A 321 -11.69 18.98 -37.92
N SER A 322 -10.69 19.54 -38.58
CA SER A 322 -10.80 20.78 -39.30
C SER A 322 -11.99 20.62 -40.25
N THR A 323 -13.16 21.12 -39.86
CA THR A 323 -14.23 21.47 -40.77
C THR A 323 -13.75 22.68 -41.57
N SER A 324 -12.93 22.42 -42.57
CA SER A 324 -12.65 23.36 -43.65
C SER A 324 -13.41 22.89 -44.89
N ASP A 325 -14.51 23.58 -45.15
CA ASP A 325 -15.03 23.95 -46.47
C ASP A 325 -15.05 22.89 -47.57
N ALA A 326 -16.22 22.29 -47.77
CA ALA A 326 -16.63 21.73 -49.06
C ALA A 326 -17.43 22.79 -49.82
N LEU A 327 -16.73 23.75 -50.42
CA LEU A 327 -17.31 24.71 -51.35
C LEU A 327 -16.29 25.13 -52.41
N ASP A 328 -15.63 24.17 -53.07
CA ASP A 328 -15.20 24.41 -54.45
C ASP A 328 -14.78 23.11 -55.17
N ARG A 329 -14.85 23.14 -56.50
CA ARG A 329 -14.49 22.08 -57.48
C ARG A 329 -15.65 21.24 -58.03
N SER A 330 -16.53 21.95 -58.71
CA SER A 330 -16.95 21.55 -60.06
C SER A 330 -15.93 22.08 -61.08
N ALA A 331 -15.74 21.36 -62.18
CA ALA A 331 -14.95 21.70 -63.38
C ALA A 331 -13.43 21.43 -63.38
N MET A 332 -13.06 20.24 -63.85
CA MET A 332 -12.25 19.98 -65.06
C MET A 332 -11.90 18.48 -65.06
N GLN A 333 -12.32 17.69 -66.05
CA GLN A 333 -11.57 17.43 -67.30
C GLN A 333 -10.09 17.11 -67.02
N SER A 334 -9.45 16.12 -67.59
CA SER A 334 -9.66 15.30 -68.78
C SER A 334 -8.55 14.25 -68.71
N GLY A 335 -8.74 13.10 -69.36
CA GLY A 335 -7.85 11.95 -69.22
C GLY A 335 -6.41 12.18 -69.66
N TYR A 336 -5.53 11.31 -69.19
CA TYR A 336 -4.42 10.80 -69.97
C TYR A 336 -4.02 9.42 -69.47
N GLN A 337 -4.05 8.49 -70.41
CA GLN A 337 -3.61 7.10 -70.31
C GLN A 337 -2.21 7.05 -70.93
N GLY A 338 -1.24 6.44 -70.26
CA GLY A 338 0.11 6.32 -70.80
C GLY A 338 1.04 5.55 -69.88
N ALA A 339 1.27 4.29 -70.23
CA ALA A 339 2.31 3.43 -69.70
C ALA A 339 3.67 3.78 -70.34
N VAL A 340 4.77 3.75 -69.59
CA VAL A 340 6.14 3.48 -70.09
C VAL A 340 6.97 2.83 -68.98
N ASP A 341 7.70 1.80 -69.39
CA ASP A 341 8.62 0.94 -68.65
C ASP A 341 9.96 1.58 -68.23
N ALA A 342 10.52 1.04 -67.12
CA ALA A 342 11.95 0.75 -66.85
C ALA A 342 12.99 1.90 -66.71
N PRO A 343 14.26 1.62 -66.30
CA PRO A 343 14.77 0.82 -65.15
C PRO A 343 15.89 1.56 -64.35
N ASP A 344 16.43 0.85 -63.33
CA ASP A 344 17.78 0.89 -62.72
C ASP A 344 18.68 2.15 -62.79
N GLU A 345 19.17 2.60 -61.62
CA GLU A 345 20.59 2.86 -61.29
C GLU A 345 20.69 3.31 -59.82
N SER A 346 21.37 2.59 -58.93
CA SER A 346 22.82 2.55 -58.70
C SER A 346 23.39 3.75 -57.91
N SER A 347 23.84 3.43 -56.70
CA SER A 347 25.01 4.00 -56.01
C SER A 347 24.94 5.41 -55.40
N LYS A 348 25.09 5.49 -54.07
CA LYS A 348 26.30 5.98 -53.38
C LYS A 348 26.00 6.38 -51.92
N ASP A 349 26.59 5.63 -51.00
CA ASP A 349 27.14 6.18 -49.74
C ASP A 349 28.35 7.10 -50.09
N PRO A 350 28.66 8.18 -49.33
CA PRO A 350 29.08 8.07 -47.93
C PRO A 350 28.63 9.19 -46.96
N GLN A 351 28.40 8.78 -45.70
CA GLN A 351 28.93 9.27 -44.41
C GLN A 351 29.69 10.63 -44.33
N PRO A 352 29.98 11.14 -43.10
CA PRO A 352 29.15 11.84 -42.11
C PRO A 352 29.58 13.31 -41.94
N SER A 353 28.79 14.13 -41.24
CA SER A 353 29.32 15.35 -40.60
C SER A 353 28.53 15.73 -39.36
N ASP A 354 29.22 15.64 -38.22
CA ASP A 354 28.88 16.32 -36.98
C ASP A 354 28.75 17.83 -37.22
N THR A 355 27.74 18.46 -36.62
CA THR A 355 27.91 19.78 -36.00
C THR A 355 26.88 19.97 -34.90
N SER A 356 27.43 20.34 -33.76
CA SER A 356 26.83 20.83 -32.52
C SER A 356 26.13 22.18 -32.68
N GLU A 357 25.53 22.61 -31.56
CA GLU A 357 25.07 23.97 -31.21
C GLU A 357 23.64 24.30 -31.68
N ALA A 358 22.64 24.40 -30.80
CA ALA A 358 22.41 25.31 -29.67
C ALA A 358 21.43 26.42 -30.07
N GLU A 359 20.18 26.34 -29.58
CA GLU A 359 19.28 27.49 -29.33
C GLU A 359 18.11 26.95 -28.49
N ALA A 360 18.04 27.14 -27.17
CA ALA A 360 17.87 28.37 -26.41
C ALA A 360 16.55 29.10 -26.69
N VAL A 361 15.65 28.97 -25.71
CA VAL A 361 14.70 29.99 -25.23
C VAL A 361 13.55 30.38 -26.16
N ARG A 362 12.37 29.83 -25.87
CA ARG A 362 11.11 30.54 -26.12
C ARG A 362 10.20 30.47 -24.89
N ALA A 363 10.34 31.48 -24.05
CA ALA A 363 9.32 31.87 -23.08
C ALA A 363 8.21 32.60 -23.85
N GLY A 364 6.97 32.18 -23.64
CA GLY A 364 5.78 32.77 -24.24
C GLY A 364 4.56 32.46 -23.39
N ALA A 365 4.51 33.07 -22.21
CA ALA A 365 3.32 33.09 -21.37
C ALA A 365 2.40 34.20 -21.89
N ASN A 366 1.28 33.82 -22.49
CA ASN A 366 0.10 34.67 -22.69
C ASN A 366 -1.12 33.83 -22.29
N PHE A 367 -1.60 34.04 -21.07
CA PHE A 367 -2.90 33.53 -20.62
C PHE A 367 -3.77 34.75 -20.30
N GLU A 368 -4.56 35.14 -21.29
CA GLU A 368 -5.59 36.17 -21.18
C GLU A 368 -6.97 35.50 -21.14
N SER A 369 -7.88 36.17 -20.43
CA SER A 369 -9.34 36.00 -20.43
C SER A 369 -9.95 34.88 -19.58
N SER A 370 -9.99 35.15 -18.28
CA SER A 370 -11.09 34.70 -17.42
C SER A 370 -12.32 35.54 -17.73
N ASN A 371 -13.37 34.92 -18.29
CA ASN A 371 -14.70 35.49 -18.35
C ASN A 371 -15.75 34.41 -18.06
N ARG A 372 -16.31 34.50 -16.85
CA ARG A 372 -17.74 34.59 -16.58
C ARG A 372 -18.65 33.50 -17.17
N ALA A 373 -19.10 32.59 -16.29
CA ALA A 373 -20.46 32.06 -16.35
C ALA A 373 -20.96 31.76 -14.94
N ALA A 374 -21.75 32.69 -14.42
CA ALA A 374 -22.64 32.46 -13.29
C ALA A 374 -23.68 31.41 -13.68
N ARG A 375 -23.96 30.46 -12.79
CA ARG A 375 -25.23 29.73 -12.80
C ARG A 375 -25.68 29.49 -11.37
N ASN A 376 -26.59 30.37 -10.96
CA ASN A 376 -27.53 30.16 -9.85
C ASN A 376 -28.35 28.90 -10.14
N GLU A 377 -28.35 27.93 -9.24
CA GLU A 377 -29.52 27.05 -9.03
C GLU A 377 -29.68 26.82 -7.52
N ASP A 378 -30.87 27.16 -7.03
CA ASP A 378 -31.32 27.20 -5.64
C ASP A 378 -31.36 25.82 -4.95
N PRO A 379 -30.99 25.71 -3.66
CA PRO A 379 -31.24 24.53 -2.85
C PRO A 379 -32.41 24.75 -1.88
N GLU A 380 -33.63 24.97 -2.39
CA GLU A 380 -34.85 24.97 -1.56
C GLU A 380 -35.95 24.14 -2.22
N LYS A 381 -35.90 22.82 -2.02
CA LYS A 381 -37.03 21.88 -1.97
C LYS A 381 -36.48 20.46 -2.02
N ALA A 382 -36.43 19.81 -0.85
CA ALA A 382 -36.77 18.39 -0.67
C ALA A 382 -36.18 17.82 0.64
N ILE A 383 -36.63 18.28 1.82
CA ILE A 383 -36.75 17.39 2.98
C ILE A 383 -37.99 17.83 3.77
N GLY A 384 -39.11 17.19 3.45
CA GLY A 384 -40.33 17.21 4.24
C GLY A 384 -40.98 15.84 4.07
N SER A 385 -41.21 15.18 5.20
CA SER A 385 -41.94 13.91 5.34
C SER A 385 -41.16 12.65 4.92
N ILE A 386 -40.67 11.90 5.91
CA ILE A 386 -41.19 10.56 6.28
C ILE A 386 -40.56 10.18 7.62
N ALA A 387 -41.45 9.66 8.49
CA ALA A 387 -41.30 8.92 9.74
C ALA A 387 -39.90 8.55 10.25
#